data_AF-A0A8H2VTV4-F1
#
_entry.id   AF-A0A8H2VTV4-F1
#
_cell.length_a   1.000
_cell.length_b   1.000
_cell.length_c   1.000
_cell.angle_alpha   90.00
_cell.angle_beta   90.00
_cell.angle_gamma   90.00
#
_symmetry.space_group_name_H-M   'P 1'
#
loop_
_entity.id
_entity.type
_entity.pdbx_description
1 polymer ?
#
loop_
_entity_poly.entity_id
_entity_poly.type
_entity_poly.pdbx_seq_one_letter_code
_entity_poly.pdbx_strand_id
1 'polypeptide(L)'
;MPSPQRQPNDILSETNSTSRKPGRPPGVNLEPYKDFIVKLFSEDNIPIIDITRRLNQELALDVSERKVSRSLAAWDIRKRNRGPVPQALQDRLTFHYNQNLNDDQIADALISEGFEIKRSNLGRLRQKLGMRRRSRYSEFREYSQGPAVVSNPSSTTVKSKPKNTKPKMAQNAGLIVQVTAFVEKYMSAYDGSHDFNHIRRVVGLAHRIYKELDGEGVNGPELDLQVLTLAALLHDVGDKKYLLPGQDQNTLVLSTLLGFGAEEKLAIKVQRIVLGVSYSSEIKDLASVRGLIEKYPELAVVQDADRLDAIGAIGIGRTFTFGGAKGARNMGETIQHFEDKLEKLGGMMKTAPGKRMAEERTQRLIMFKNWWEEEQKDAEGLLRPQSSS
;
A
#
# COMPACT_ATOMS: atom_id res chain seq x y z
N MET A 1 -42.50 56.82 -79.04
CA MET A 1 -43.09 55.46 -79.04
C MET A 1 -42.13 54.54 -78.29
N PRO A 2 -42.49 53.81 -77.24
CA PRO A 2 -43.48 53.99 -76.17
C PRO A 2 -42.81 54.18 -74.77
N SER A 3 -43.64 54.40 -73.75
CA SER A 3 -43.37 54.51 -72.30
C SER A 3 -43.03 53.14 -71.63
N PRO A 4 -43.16 52.93 -70.30
CA PRO A 4 -42.31 53.35 -69.17
C PRO A 4 -42.01 52.17 -68.18
N GLN A 5 -41.38 52.47 -67.03
CA GLN A 5 -41.49 51.80 -65.70
C GLN A 5 -41.56 50.26 -65.57
N ARG A 6 -40.68 49.68 -64.73
CA ARG A 6 -40.99 48.85 -63.53
C ARG A 6 -39.73 48.13 -63.01
N GLN A 7 -39.49 48.17 -61.69
CA GLN A 7 -38.74 47.12 -60.97
C GLN A 7 -39.63 45.86 -60.89
N PRO A 8 -39.10 44.61 -60.77
CA PRO A 8 -38.71 44.09 -59.45
C PRO A 8 -37.60 43.01 -59.43
N ASN A 9 -37.07 42.75 -58.24
CA ASN A 9 -36.44 41.52 -57.69
C ASN A 9 -35.90 40.45 -58.67
N ASP A 10 -34.68 39.99 -58.39
CA ASP A 10 -34.40 38.72 -57.68
C ASP A 10 -33.09 38.05 -58.18
N ILE A 11 -32.51 37.19 -57.33
CA ILE A 11 -31.68 36.01 -57.66
C ILE A 11 -30.12 36.13 -57.65
N LEU A 12 -29.56 35.40 -56.65
CA LEU A 12 -28.26 34.69 -56.52
C LEU A 12 -27.07 35.49 -55.97
N SER A 13 -26.77 35.39 -54.67
CA SER A 13 -26.13 34.28 -53.93
C SER A 13 -24.61 34.26 -54.07
N GLU A 14 -23.91 34.52 -52.97
CA GLU A 14 -22.77 33.68 -52.62
C GLU A 14 -22.63 33.60 -51.10
N THR A 15 -22.66 32.34 -50.67
CA THR A 15 -22.69 31.84 -49.30
C THR A 15 -21.27 31.70 -48.77
N ASN A 16 -21.05 31.98 -47.48
CA ASN A 16 -20.02 31.23 -46.74
C ASN A 16 -20.54 30.70 -45.40
N SER A 17 -21.04 29.46 -45.53
CA SER A 17 -21.15 28.36 -44.57
C SER A 17 -20.35 28.47 -43.25
N THR A 18 -21.06 28.45 -42.12
CA THR A 18 -20.64 27.65 -40.96
C THR A 18 -21.81 26.79 -40.50
N SER A 19 -21.56 25.47 -40.44
CA SER A 19 -22.55 24.43 -40.26
C SER A 19 -23.24 24.51 -38.88
N ARG A 20 -24.54 24.79 -38.87
CA ARG A 20 -25.39 24.69 -37.67
C ARG A 20 -26.22 23.41 -37.72
N LYS A 21 -26.12 22.59 -36.67
CA LYS A 21 -27.07 21.49 -36.43
C LYS A 21 -28.45 22.06 -36.08
N PRO A 22 -29.56 21.54 -36.62
CA PRO A 22 -30.90 22.10 -36.37
C PRO A 22 -31.42 21.69 -34.98
N GLY A 23 -32.04 22.63 -34.25
CA GLY A 23 -32.88 22.32 -33.07
C GLY A 23 -32.50 22.95 -31.73
N ARG A 24 -31.52 23.85 -31.63
CA ARG A 24 -31.19 24.53 -30.35
C ARG A 24 -31.74 25.96 -30.33
N PRO A 25 -32.56 26.36 -29.33
CA PRO A 25 -32.96 27.75 -29.13
C PRO A 25 -31.72 28.66 -29.03
N PRO A 26 -31.80 29.93 -29.48
CA PRO A 26 -30.72 30.89 -29.29
C PRO A 26 -30.41 30.99 -27.79
N GLY A 27 -29.16 30.71 -27.41
CA GLY A 27 -28.78 30.66 -26.00
C GLY A 27 -28.91 32.05 -25.36
N VAL A 28 -29.60 32.13 -24.23
CA VAL A 28 -29.79 33.36 -23.44
C VAL A 28 -28.44 34.06 -23.19
N ASN A 29 -28.39 35.37 -23.44
CA ASN A 29 -27.22 36.19 -23.15
C ASN A 29 -27.20 36.54 -21.65
N LEU A 30 -26.15 36.12 -20.94
CA LEU A 30 -25.99 36.35 -19.51
C LEU A 30 -25.13 37.59 -19.19
N GLU A 31 -24.53 38.25 -20.19
CA GLU A 31 -23.68 39.44 -19.98
C GLU A 31 -24.41 40.58 -19.25
N PRO A 32 -25.69 40.89 -19.52
CA PRO A 32 -26.43 41.94 -18.80
C PRO A 32 -26.63 41.64 -17.31
N TYR A 33 -26.51 40.38 -16.91
CA TYR A 33 -26.73 39.91 -15.53
C TYR A 33 -25.42 39.56 -14.82
N LYS A 34 -24.28 39.93 -15.41
CA LYS A 34 -22.95 39.59 -14.89
C LYS A 34 -22.80 40.02 -13.44
N ASP A 35 -22.95 41.30 -13.13
CA ASP A 35 -22.71 41.81 -11.78
C ASP A 35 -23.60 41.14 -10.72
N PHE A 36 -24.86 40.88 -11.06
CA PHE A 36 -25.77 40.14 -10.20
C PHE A 36 -25.31 38.70 -9.96
N ILE A 37 -24.95 37.96 -11.02
CA ILE A 37 -24.47 36.58 -10.92
C ILE A 37 -23.16 36.50 -10.15
N VAL A 38 -22.25 37.46 -10.37
CA VAL A 38 -20.95 37.54 -9.69
C VAL A 38 -21.12 37.82 -8.22
N LYS A 39 -22.01 38.75 -7.85
CA LYS A 39 -22.36 39.04 -6.46
C LYS A 39 -22.91 37.78 -5.77
N LEU A 40 -23.92 37.13 -6.35
CA LEU A 40 -24.50 35.92 -5.76
C LEU A 40 -23.46 34.80 -5.63
N PHE A 41 -22.56 34.64 -6.61
CA PHE A 41 -21.57 33.56 -6.63
C PHE A 41 -20.35 33.81 -5.74
N SER A 42 -19.86 35.05 -5.69
CA SER A 42 -18.57 35.41 -5.07
C SER A 42 -18.73 36.08 -3.71
N GLU A 43 -19.74 36.95 -3.55
CA GLU A 43 -19.99 37.67 -2.29
C GLU A 43 -20.94 36.86 -1.39
N ASP A 44 -22.09 36.45 -1.93
CA ASP A 44 -23.12 35.74 -1.15
C ASP A 44 -22.90 34.22 -1.10
N ASN A 45 -21.88 33.70 -1.82
CA ASN A 45 -21.47 32.28 -1.88
C ASN A 45 -22.63 31.30 -2.21
N ILE A 46 -23.60 31.74 -3.00
CA ILE A 46 -24.77 30.96 -3.37
C ILE A 46 -24.37 29.86 -4.38
N PRO A 47 -24.85 28.60 -4.21
CA PRO A 47 -24.62 27.53 -5.18
C PRO A 47 -25.16 27.85 -6.59
N ILE A 48 -24.47 27.37 -7.63
CA ILE A 48 -24.85 27.60 -9.04
C ILE A 48 -26.30 27.14 -9.32
N ILE A 49 -26.76 26.06 -8.67
CA ILE A 49 -28.13 25.55 -8.79
C ILE A 49 -29.17 26.58 -8.30
N ASP A 50 -28.90 27.27 -7.20
CA ASP A 50 -29.81 28.27 -6.64
C ASP A 50 -29.75 29.59 -7.41
N ILE A 51 -28.56 29.97 -7.89
CA ILE A 51 -28.40 31.09 -8.83
C ILE A 51 -29.21 30.84 -10.11
N THR A 52 -29.15 29.62 -10.66
CA THR A 52 -29.91 29.23 -11.85
C THR A 52 -31.41 29.29 -11.58
N ARG A 53 -31.86 28.82 -10.40
CA ARG A 53 -33.26 28.91 -10.00
C ARG A 53 -33.76 30.35 -9.93
N ARG A 54 -32.98 31.26 -9.32
CA ARG A 54 -33.33 32.69 -9.26
C ARG A 54 -33.38 33.34 -10.64
N LEU A 55 -32.40 33.08 -11.50
CA LEU A 55 -32.40 33.57 -12.88
C LEU A 55 -33.66 33.13 -13.64
N ASN A 56 -34.11 31.89 -13.44
CA ASN A 56 -35.28 31.36 -14.14
C ASN A 56 -36.62 31.83 -13.52
N GLN A 57 -36.69 32.00 -12.20
CA GLN A 57 -37.93 32.35 -11.50
C GLN A 57 -38.16 33.87 -11.39
N GLU A 58 -37.11 34.62 -11.05
CA GLU A 58 -37.21 36.06 -10.76
C GLU A 58 -37.03 36.90 -12.02
N LEU A 59 -36.20 36.43 -12.96
CA LEU A 59 -35.85 37.16 -14.18
C LEU A 59 -36.44 36.51 -15.46
N ALA A 60 -37.26 35.47 -15.30
CA ALA A 60 -37.92 34.73 -16.38
C ALA A 60 -36.96 34.26 -17.49
N LEU A 61 -35.69 34.00 -17.14
CA LEU A 61 -34.69 33.50 -18.08
C LEU A 61 -34.85 31.99 -18.26
N ASP A 62 -34.52 31.46 -19.45
CA ASP A 62 -34.37 30.01 -19.65
C ASP A 62 -32.89 29.63 -19.68
N VAL A 63 -32.29 29.49 -18.50
CA VAL A 63 -30.88 29.15 -18.35
C VAL A 63 -30.65 27.86 -17.56
N SER A 64 -29.60 27.15 -17.94
CA SER A 64 -29.13 25.94 -17.26
C SER A 64 -27.93 26.23 -16.38
N GLU A 65 -27.70 25.41 -15.35
CA GLU A 65 -26.50 25.46 -14.50
C GLU A 65 -25.20 25.44 -15.33
N ARG A 66 -25.21 24.67 -16.43
CA ARG A 66 -24.09 24.57 -17.37
C ARG A 66 -23.83 25.87 -18.13
N LYS A 67 -24.83 26.72 -18.33
CA LYS A 67 -24.67 28.03 -18.97
C LYS A 67 -24.12 29.04 -17.96
N VAL A 68 -24.66 29.08 -16.74
CA VAL A 68 -24.17 29.92 -15.62
C VAL A 68 -22.70 29.58 -15.31
N SER A 69 -22.36 28.30 -15.20
CA SER A 69 -20.98 27.85 -14.96
C SER A 69 -20.02 28.24 -16.08
N ARG A 70 -20.45 28.17 -17.36
CA ARG A 70 -19.62 28.60 -18.49
C ARG A 70 -19.44 30.11 -18.55
N SER A 71 -20.47 30.88 -18.21
CA SER A 71 -20.39 32.34 -18.12
C SER A 71 -19.45 32.79 -17.00
N LEU A 72 -19.54 32.19 -15.81
CA LEU A 72 -18.58 32.43 -14.71
C LEU A 72 -17.13 32.13 -15.14
N ALA A 73 -16.91 31.01 -15.83
CA ALA A 73 -15.59 30.68 -16.36
C ALA A 73 -15.10 31.66 -17.44
N ALA A 74 -15.99 32.12 -18.32
CA ALA A 74 -15.67 33.11 -19.36
C ALA A 74 -15.34 34.50 -18.78
N TRP A 75 -15.92 34.83 -17.63
CA TRP A 75 -15.59 36.05 -16.87
C TRP A 75 -14.36 35.90 -15.96
N ASP A 76 -13.67 34.75 -16.05
CA ASP A 76 -12.54 34.35 -15.20
C ASP A 76 -12.85 34.32 -13.69
N ILE A 77 -14.10 34.03 -13.35
CA ILE A 77 -14.57 33.96 -11.96
C ILE A 77 -14.60 32.50 -11.54
N ARG A 78 -13.52 32.11 -10.85
CA ARG A 78 -13.37 30.78 -10.27
C ARG A 78 -13.65 30.85 -8.79
N LYS A 79 -14.41 29.89 -8.26
CA LYS A 79 -14.51 29.70 -6.81
C LYS A 79 -13.09 29.50 -6.30
N ARG A 80 -12.57 30.43 -5.48
CA ARG A 80 -11.28 30.23 -4.80
C ARG A 80 -11.37 28.88 -4.12
N ASN A 81 -10.50 27.96 -4.53
CA ASN A 81 -10.25 26.76 -3.74
C ASN A 81 -10.05 27.24 -2.32
N ARG A 82 -10.81 26.65 -1.38
CA ARG A 82 -10.69 26.86 0.06
C ARG A 82 -9.21 27.12 0.39
N GLY A 83 -8.95 28.24 1.07
CA GLY A 83 -7.61 28.69 1.41
C GLY A 83 -6.76 27.61 2.10
N PRO A 84 -5.48 27.91 2.39
CA PRO A 84 -4.62 26.97 3.11
C PRO A 84 -5.36 26.40 4.33
N VAL A 85 -5.24 25.09 4.52
CA VAL A 85 -5.87 24.37 5.63
C VAL A 85 -5.44 25.09 6.91
N PRO A 86 -6.38 25.52 7.79
CA PRO A 86 -6.01 26.24 9.01
C PRO A 86 -4.93 25.48 9.77
N GLN A 87 -3.87 26.16 10.24
CA GLN A 87 -2.75 25.50 10.92
C GLN A 87 -3.24 24.65 12.11
N ALA A 88 -4.21 25.17 12.87
CA ALA A 88 -4.87 24.44 13.95
C ALA A 88 -5.51 23.11 13.50
N LEU A 89 -6.08 23.04 12.29
CA LEU A 89 -6.65 21.81 11.75
C LEU A 89 -5.54 20.83 11.33
N GLN A 90 -4.43 21.32 10.78
CA GLN A 90 -3.27 20.48 10.47
C GLN A 90 -2.64 19.91 11.74
N ASP A 91 -2.50 20.72 12.78
CA ASP A 91 -1.92 20.32 14.06
C ASP A 91 -2.80 19.28 14.77
N ARG A 92 -4.13 19.48 14.80
CA ARG A 92 -5.07 18.50 15.38
C ARG A 92 -5.16 17.22 14.55
N LEU A 93 -5.14 17.31 13.23
CA LEU A 93 -5.08 16.12 12.36
C LEU A 93 -3.79 15.33 12.63
N THR A 94 -2.64 16.01 12.74
CA THR A 94 -1.35 15.42 13.10
C THR A 94 -1.39 14.80 14.50
N PHE A 95 -1.99 15.46 15.48
CA PHE A 95 -2.14 14.94 16.83
C PHE A 95 -2.93 13.63 16.84
N HIS A 96 -4.13 13.60 16.23
CA HIS A 96 -4.96 12.39 16.15
C HIS A 96 -4.31 11.29 15.32
N TYR A 97 -3.57 11.67 14.28
CA TYR A 97 -2.69 10.75 13.57
C TYR A 97 -1.61 10.20 14.51
N ASN A 98 -0.95 10.99 15.34
CA ASN A 98 0.06 10.44 16.25
C ASN A 98 -0.54 9.56 17.36
N GLN A 99 -1.84 9.69 17.64
CA GLN A 99 -2.62 8.80 18.53
C GLN A 99 -3.09 7.49 17.87
N ASN A 100 -2.53 7.11 16.72
CA ASN A 100 -2.87 5.89 15.99
C ASN A 100 -4.35 5.78 15.53
N LEU A 101 -5.06 6.90 15.40
CA LEU A 101 -6.44 6.90 14.86
C LEU A 101 -6.48 6.73 13.34
N ASN A 102 -7.57 6.18 12.83
CA ASN A 102 -7.85 6.03 11.39
C ASN A 102 -8.62 7.24 10.83
N ASP A 103 -8.73 7.33 9.50
CA ASP A 103 -9.33 8.50 8.84
C ASP A 103 -10.80 8.76 9.27
N ASP A 104 -11.57 7.73 9.62
CA ASP A 104 -12.96 7.94 10.07
C ASP A 104 -13.00 8.45 11.52
N GLN A 105 -12.14 7.92 12.39
CA GLN A 105 -12.00 8.32 13.79
C GLN A 105 -11.38 9.72 13.95
N ILE A 106 -10.36 10.03 13.16
CA ILE A 106 -9.79 11.38 13.11
C ILE A 106 -10.88 12.36 12.67
N ALA A 107 -11.72 11.98 11.70
CA ALA A 107 -12.82 12.84 11.29
C ALA A 107 -13.86 13.02 12.41
N ASP A 108 -14.20 11.96 13.15
CA ASP A 108 -15.08 12.04 14.32
C ASP A 108 -14.50 12.96 15.41
N ALA A 109 -13.22 12.81 15.73
CA ALA A 109 -12.54 13.62 16.73
C ALA A 109 -12.48 15.09 16.30
N LEU A 110 -12.10 15.39 15.06
CA LEU A 110 -12.07 16.75 14.54
C LEU A 110 -13.47 17.39 14.51
N ILE A 111 -14.52 16.64 14.16
CA ILE A 111 -15.90 17.14 14.22
C ILE A 111 -16.32 17.43 15.66
N SER A 112 -15.97 16.56 16.62
CA SER A 112 -16.25 16.76 18.04
C SER A 112 -15.53 17.97 18.65
N GLU A 113 -14.39 18.35 18.07
CA GLU A 113 -13.61 19.54 18.42
C GLU A 113 -14.09 20.81 17.71
N GLY A 114 -15.18 20.74 16.95
CA GLY A 114 -15.79 21.89 16.28
C GLY A 114 -15.20 22.23 14.91
N PHE A 115 -14.35 21.37 14.32
CA PHE A 115 -13.84 21.60 12.97
C PHE A 115 -14.87 21.19 11.90
N GLU A 116 -15.20 22.11 11.00
CA GLU A 116 -16.06 21.83 9.85
C GLU A 116 -15.32 21.07 8.74
N ILE A 117 -15.24 19.75 8.86
CA ILE A 117 -14.65 18.88 7.83
C ILE A 117 -15.68 17.90 7.25
N LYS A 118 -15.60 17.67 5.94
CA LYS A 118 -16.27 16.52 5.32
C LYS A 118 -15.37 15.29 5.46
N ARG A 119 -15.89 14.16 5.93
CA ARG A 119 -15.13 12.90 6.09
C ARG A 119 -14.36 12.51 4.81
N SER A 120 -14.99 12.68 3.65
CA SER A 120 -14.37 12.42 2.33
C SER A 120 -13.14 13.28 2.02
N ASN A 121 -12.98 14.44 2.66
CA ASN A 121 -11.84 15.32 2.46
C ASN A 121 -10.63 14.93 3.34
N LEU A 122 -10.82 14.15 4.40
CA LEU A 122 -9.74 13.85 5.34
C LEU A 122 -8.60 13.07 4.67
N GLY A 123 -8.91 12.11 3.80
CA GLY A 123 -7.89 11.37 3.05
C GLY A 123 -7.01 12.28 2.19
N ARG A 124 -7.60 13.33 1.60
CA ARG A 124 -6.86 14.33 0.81
C ARG A 124 -6.04 15.27 1.68
N LEU A 125 -6.56 15.67 2.84
CA LEU A 125 -5.83 16.49 3.83
C LEU A 125 -4.63 15.73 4.38
N ARG A 126 -4.81 14.47 4.76
CA ARG A 126 -3.76 13.57 5.21
C ARG A 126 -2.65 13.40 4.16
N GLN A 127 -3.01 13.17 2.90
CA GLN A 127 -2.05 13.05 1.79
C GLN A 127 -1.23 14.33 1.59
N LYS A 128 -1.86 15.52 1.68
CA LYS A 128 -1.15 16.81 1.60
C LYS A 128 -0.12 16.99 2.71
N LEU A 129 -0.33 16.38 3.87
CA LEU A 129 0.58 16.42 5.01
C LEU A 129 1.59 15.26 5.01
N GLY A 130 1.69 14.48 3.91
CA GLY A 130 2.62 13.36 3.78
C GLY A 130 2.31 12.15 4.66
N MET A 131 1.17 12.15 5.35
CA MET A 131 0.76 11.05 6.24
C MET A 131 0.17 9.89 5.44
N ARG A 132 0.39 8.65 5.86
CA ARG A 132 -0.11 7.42 5.18
C ARG A 132 -1.47 6.98 5.70
N ARG A 133 -2.29 6.32 4.84
CA ARG A 133 -3.64 5.86 5.21
C ARG A 133 -3.55 4.75 6.24
N ARG A 134 -4.47 4.75 7.22
CA ARG A 134 -4.58 3.69 8.23
C ARG A 134 -5.88 2.90 8.09
N SER A 135 -5.86 1.67 8.60
CA SER A 135 -6.97 0.72 8.54
C SER A 135 -8.17 1.17 9.36
N ARG A 136 -9.38 0.85 8.88
CA ARG A 136 -10.65 1.17 9.53
C ARG A 136 -11.09 0.13 10.56
N TYR A 137 -10.44 -1.03 10.62
CA TYR A 137 -10.83 -2.14 11.50
C TYR A 137 -10.16 -2.06 12.88
N SER A 138 -10.95 -2.22 13.94
CA SER A 138 -10.51 -2.11 15.34
C SER A 138 -9.56 -3.23 15.80
N GLU A 139 -9.59 -4.40 15.15
CA GLU A 139 -8.70 -5.56 15.42
C GLU A 139 -7.22 -5.33 15.06
N PHE A 140 -6.86 -4.18 14.48
CA PHE A 140 -5.48 -3.72 14.30
C PHE A 140 -4.97 -2.86 15.46
N ARG A 141 -5.79 -2.67 16.51
CA ARG A 141 -5.44 -1.93 17.73
C ARG A 141 -4.66 -2.77 18.73
N GLU A 142 -4.79 -4.10 18.69
CA GLU A 142 -4.24 -5.04 19.70
C GLU A 142 -2.71 -5.02 19.83
N TYR A 143 -1.98 -4.49 18.85
CA TYR A 143 -0.51 -4.45 18.87
C TYR A 143 0.07 -3.07 19.16
N SER A 144 -0.78 -2.06 19.42
CA SER A 144 -0.39 -0.65 19.61
C SER A 144 -0.62 -0.13 21.03
N GLN A 145 -1.02 -0.98 21.98
CA GLN A 145 -1.23 -0.59 23.37
C GLN A 145 -0.14 -1.16 24.30
N GLY A 146 0.72 -0.27 24.82
CA GLY A 146 1.29 -0.43 26.17
C GLY A 146 0.18 -0.32 27.23
N PRO A 147 0.49 -0.55 28.53
CA PRO A 147 -0.48 -1.00 29.53
C PRO A 147 -1.71 -0.10 29.63
N ALA A 148 -2.86 -0.78 29.69
CA ALA A 148 -4.19 -0.26 29.45
C ALA A 148 -4.69 0.78 30.48
N VAL A 149 -5.52 1.70 30.00
CA VAL A 149 -6.60 2.29 30.80
C VAL A 149 -7.93 1.86 30.17
N VAL A 150 -8.73 1.19 31.00
CA VAL A 150 -10.01 0.57 30.69
C VAL A 150 -11.09 1.63 30.46
N SER A 151 -11.90 1.51 29.40
CA SER A 151 -13.33 1.84 29.45
C SER A 151 -14.14 1.19 28.31
N ASN A 152 -15.40 0.92 28.64
CA ASN A 152 -16.34 -0.09 28.10
C ASN A 152 -16.83 0.09 26.64
N PRO A 153 -17.36 -0.99 26.02
CA PRO A 153 -17.93 -0.96 24.67
C PRO A 153 -19.45 -0.71 24.66
N SER A 154 -19.90 0.14 23.75
CA SER A 154 -21.27 0.12 23.23
C SER A 154 -21.20 -0.04 21.71
N SER A 155 -21.70 -1.18 21.24
CA SER A 155 -21.69 -1.58 19.84
C SER A 155 -22.96 -1.11 19.14
N THR A 156 -22.83 -0.68 17.88
CA THR A 156 -23.96 -0.66 16.95
C THR A 156 -23.46 -1.08 15.58
N THR A 157 -23.93 -2.23 15.13
CA THR A 157 -23.57 -2.88 13.86
C THR A 157 -24.40 -2.28 12.72
N VAL A 158 -23.73 -1.84 11.64
CA VAL A 158 -24.40 -1.50 10.37
C VAL A 158 -23.91 -2.46 9.28
N LYS A 159 -24.82 -3.29 8.78
CA LYS A 159 -24.61 -4.20 7.64
C LYS A 159 -24.55 -3.40 6.33
N SER A 160 -23.51 -3.61 5.51
CA SER A 160 -23.47 -3.14 4.11
C SER A 160 -23.43 -4.30 3.12
N LYS A 161 -24.36 -4.32 2.16
CA LYS A 161 -24.50 -5.28 1.05
C LYS A 161 -23.33 -5.18 0.04
N PRO A 162 -22.96 -6.29 -0.64
CA PRO A 162 -21.87 -6.30 -1.62
C PRO A 162 -22.33 -5.79 -3.00
N LYS A 163 -21.47 -5.04 -3.69
CA LYS A 163 -21.63 -4.70 -5.12
C LYS A 163 -20.59 -5.45 -5.97
N ASN A 164 -21.09 -5.90 -7.12
CA ASN A 164 -20.48 -6.71 -8.18
C ASN A 164 -19.04 -6.34 -8.57
N THR A 165 -18.20 -7.37 -8.78
CA THR A 165 -16.83 -7.25 -9.31
C THR A 165 -16.63 -8.16 -10.54
N LYS A 166 -16.14 -7.57 -11.64
CA LYS A 166 -15.35 -8.20 -12.72
C LYS A 166 -14.43 -7.13 -13.33
N PRO A 167 -13.22 -7.43 -13.84
CA PRO A 167 -12.31 -8.55 -13.54
C PRO A 167 -10.95 -8.06 -12.95
N LYS A 168 -10.37 -8.88 -12.06
CA LYS A 168 -9.27 -8.56 -11.12
C LYS A 168 -7.85 -8.46 -11.71
N MET A 169 -7.55 -8.88 -12.95
CA MET A 169 -6.13 -9.06 -13.35
C MET A 169 -5.37 -7.78 -13.73
N ALA A 170 -5.99 -6.77 -14.34
CA ALA A 170 -5.27 -5.60 -14.85
C ALA A 170 -4.83 -4.60 -13.76
N GLN A 171 -5.52 -4.55 -12.62
CA GLN A 171 -5.13 -3.73 -11.47
C GLN A 171 -3.96 -4.34 -10.67
N ASN A 172 -3.69 -5.64 -10.84
CA ASN A 172 -2.78 -6.40 -9.99
C ASN A 172 -1.30 -6.25 -10.36
N ALA A 173 -0.98 -6.18 -11.66
CA ALA A 173 0.40 -6.03 -12.12
C ALA A 173 1.02 -4.68 -11.71
N GLY A 174 0.22 -3.60 -11.73
CA GLY A 174 0.68 -2.26 -11.34
C GLY A 174 1.07 -2.18 -9.86
N LEU A 175 0.34 -2.86 -8.97
CA LEU A 175 0.63 -2.86 -7.53
C LEU A 175 1.96 -3.57 -7.23
N ILE A 176 2.20 -4.75 -7.81
CA ILE A 176 3.45 -5.51 -7.58
C ILE A 176 4.65 -4.70 -8.06
N VAL A 177 4.56 -4.05 -9.22
CA VAL A 177 5.64 -3.20 -9.75
C VAL A 177 5.94 -2.02 -8.81
N GLN A 178 4.90 -1.32 -8.33
CA GLN A 178 5.08 -0.19 -7.40
C GLN A 178 5.70 -0.64 -6.07
N VAL A 179 5.22 -1.75 -5.52
CA VAL A 179 5.76 -2.34 -4.28
C VAL A 179 7.20 -2.78 -4.48
N THR A 180 7.53 -3.41 -5.61
CA THR A 180 8.90 -3.83 -5.93
C THR A 180 9.85 -2.64 -5.95
N ALA A 181 9.51 -1.57 -6.67
CA ALA A 181 10.32 -0.35 -6.71
C ALA A 181 10.46 0.32 -5.34
N PHE A 182 9.41 0.26 -4.52
CA PHE A 182 9.46 0.74 -3.13
C PHE A 182 10.44 -0.08 -2.29
N VAL A 183 10.36 -1.41 -2.36
CA VAL A 183 11.23 -2.32 -1.59
C VAL A 183 12.68 -2.18 -2.03
N GLU A 184 12.95 -2.10 -3.33
CA GLU A 184 14.31 -1.87 -3.85
C GLU A 184 14.92 -0.59 -3.26
N LYS A 185 14.16 0.51 -3.26
CA LYS A 185 14.58 1.76 -2.62
C LYS A 185 14.74 1.61 -1.10
N TYR A 186 13.80 0.95 -0.43
CA TYR A 186 13.81 0.78 1.02
C TYR A 186 15.03 -0.05 1.48
N MET A 187 15.36 -1.12 0.76
CA MET A 187 16.49 -2.01 1.06
C MET A 187 17.85 -1.44 0.62
N SER A 188 17.90 -0.34 -0.13
CA SER A 188 19.17 0.26 -0.57
C SER A 188 20.07 0.74 0.59
N ALA A 189 19.50 0.93 1.78
CA ALA A 189 20.23 1.30 2.99
C ALA A 189 20.76 0.09 3.80
N TYR A 190 20.46 -1.14 3.37
CA TYR A 190 20.79 -2.36 4.09
C TYR A 190 22.16 -2.90 3.65
N ASP A 191 22.80 -3.67 4.53
CA ASP A 191 24.03 -4.37 4.17
C ASP A 191 23.76 -5.55 3.22
N GLY A 192 24.81 -6.10 2.59
CA GLY A 192 24.72 -7.15 1.58
C GLY A 192 24.08 -8.46 2.05
N SER A 193 23.85 -8.66 3.35
CA SER A 193 23.19 -9.86 3.87
C SER A 193 21.65 -9.77 3.85
N HIS A 194 21.10 -8.56 3.75
CA HIS A 194 19.65 -8.24 3.71
C HIS A 194 19.30 -7.26 2.57
N ASP A 195 20.04 -7.33 1.47
CA ASP A 195 19.85 -6.44 0.33
C ASP A 195 18.60 -6.82 -0.51
N PHE A 196 18.31 -6.02 -1.54
CA PHE A 196 17.21 -6.32 -2.45
C PHE A 196 17.40 -7.67 -3.20
N ASN A 197 18.62 -8.16 -3.36
CA ASN A 197 18.85 -9.46 -3.99
C ASN A 197 18.35 -10.61 -3.11
N HIS A 198 18.47 -10.51 -1.80
CA HIS A 198 17.81 -11.44 -0.87
C HIS A 198 16.30 -11.49 -1.12
N ILE A 199 15.63 -10.33 -1.16
CA ILE A 199 14.18 -10.27 -1.41
C ILE A 199 13.82 -10.93 -2.75
N ARG A 200 14.58 -10.64 -3.82
CA ARG A 200 14.36 -11.25 -5.14
C ARG A 200 14.45 -12.78 -5.11
N ARG A 201 15.43 -13.34 -4.39
CA ARG A 201 15.58 -14.78 -4.23
C ARG A 201 14.43 -15.39 -3.43
N VAL A 202 14.00 -14.75 -2.33
CA VAL A 202 12.85 -15.19 -1.53
C VAL A 202 11.57 -15.20 -2.37
N VAL A 203 11.31 -14.15 -3.17
CA VAL A 203 10.16 -14.13 -4.09
C VAL A 203 10.24 -15.28 -5.10
N GLY A 204 11.39 -15.47 -5.73
CA GLY A 204 11.59 -16.56 -6.70
C GLY A 204 11.42 -17.96 -6.09
N LEU A 205 11.90 -18.16 -4.86
CA LEU A 205 11.72 -19.40 -4.10
C LEU A 205 10.26 -19.62 -3.73
N ALA A 206 9.55 -18.58 -3.28
CA ALA A 206 8.14 -18.65 -2.96
C ALA A 206 7.30 -18.99 -4.20
N HIS A 207 7.62 -18.43 -5.36
CA HIS A 207 7.00 -18.78 -6.64
C HIS A 207 7.27 -20.22 -7.06
N ARG A 208 8.50 -20.72 -6.83
CA ARG A 208 8.84 -22.13 -7.10
C ARG A 208 8.02 -23.07 -6.22
N ILE A 209 7.96 -22.82 -4.90
CA ILE A 209 7.17 -23.62 -3.97
C ILE A 209 5.69 -23.58 -4.37
N TYR A 210 5.16 -22.39 -4.67
CA TYR A 210 3.78 -22.21 -5.15
C TYR A 210 3.49 -23.08 -6.38
N LYS A 211 4.36 -23.04 -7.40
CA LYS A 211 4.17 -23.81 -8.64
C LYS A 211 4.18 -25.31 -8.42
N GLU A 212 5.05 -25.82 -7.53
CA GLU A 212 5.09 -27.24 -7.19
C GLU A 212 3.81 -27.66 -6.44
N LEU A 213 3.33 -26.84 -5.49
CA LEU A 213 2.08 -27.11 -4.77
C LEU A 213 0.83 -27.04 -5.67
N ASP A 214 0.78 -26.09 -6.62
CA ASP A 214 -0.32 -25.93 -7.57
C ASP A 214 -0.37 -27.10 -8.57
N GLY A 215 0.80 -27.59 -9.01
CA GLY A 215 0.92 -28.70 -9.95
C GLY A 215 0.61 -30.09 -9.37
N GLU A 216 0.71 -30.28 -8.05
CA GLU A 216 0.45 -31.58 -7.38
C GLU A 216 -1.05 -31.92 -7.23
N GLY A 217 -1.97 -31.00 -7.54
CA GLY A 217 -3.41 -31.29 -7.69
C GLY A 217 -4.24 -31.39 -6.40
N VAL A 218 -5.17 -30.44 -6.25
CA VAL A 218 -6.47 -30.42 -5.51
C VAL A 218 -6.53 -30.74 -4.01
N ASN A 219 -5.52 -31.30 -3.35
CA ASN A 219 -5.59 -31.60 -1.90
C ASN A 219 -4.94 -30.54 -0.98
N GLY A 220 -4.53 -29.40 -1.53
CA GLY A 220 -3.91 -28.31 -0.78
C GLY A 220 -4.85 -27.11 -0.54
N PRO A 221 -4.53 -26.25 0.43
CA PRO A 221 -5.25 -24.98 0.59
C PRO A 221 -5.07 -24.10 -0.65
N GLU A 222 -6.13 -23.38 -1.05
CA GLU A 222 -6.07 -22.43 -2.16
C GLU A 222 -5.11 -21.28 -1.81
N LEU A 223 -4.04 -21.14 -2.60
CA LEU A 223 -3.00 -20.13 -2.41
C LEU A 223 -3.23 -18.95 -3.35
N ASP A 224 -3.22 -17.72 -2.82
CA ASP A 224 -3.27 -16.51 -3.63
C ASP A 224 -1.83 -16.04 -3.99
N LEU A 225 -1.45 -16.22 -5.26
CA LEU A 225 -0.14 -15.83 -5.76
C LEU A 225 0.15 -14.33 -5.58
N GLN A 226 -0.86 -13.46 -5.65
CA GLN A 226 -0.67 -12.02 -5.43
C GLN A 226 -0.33 -11.74 -3.97
N VAL A 227 -1.06 -12.36 -3.04
CA VAL A 227 -0.80 -12.25 -1.59
C VAL A 227 0.60 -12.76 -1.27
N LEU A 228 0.96 -13.94 -1.78
CA LEU A 228 2.26 -14.57 -1.59
C LEU A 228 3.39 -13.69 -2.13
N THR A 229 3.25 -13.14 -3.33
CA THR A 229 4.26 -12.26 -3.93
C THR A 229 4.44 -10.98 -3.11
N LEU A 230 3.35 -10.33 -2.71
CA LEU A 230 3.41 -9.12 -1.90
C LEU A 230 3.99 -9.38 -0.51
N ALA A 231 3.63 -10.49 0.12
CA ALA A 231 4.17 -10.88 1.42
C ALA A 231 5.68 -11.18 1.34
N ALA A 232 6.14 -11.92 0.32
CA ALA A 232 7.55 -12.19 0.11
C ALA A 232 8.35 -10.90 -0.20
N LEU A 233 7.79 -9.96 -0.97
CA LEU A 233 8.43 -8.67 -1.22
C LEU A 233 8.58 -7.83 0.06
N LEU A 234 7.60 -7.89 0.96
CA LEU A 234 7.48 -6.98 2.10
C LEU A 234 7.93 -7.60 3.44
N HIS A 235 8.37 -8.86 3.47
CA HIS A 235 8.61 -9.57 4.74
C HIS A 235 9.65 -8.92 5.65
N ASP A 236 10.71 -8.32 5.07
CA ASP A 236 11.76 -7.60 5.80
C ASP A 236 11.46 -6.09 5.96
N VAL A 237 10.34 -5.60 5.41
CA VAL A 237 9.92 -4.20 5.59
C VAL A 237 9.36 -4.01 6.99
N GLY A 238 9.96 -3.09 7.74
CA GLY A 238 9.57 -2.81 9.12
C GLY A 238 10.24 -3.73 10.15
N ASP A 239 11.34 -4.41 9.80
CA ASP A 239 12.24 -4.98 10.81
C ASP A 239 12.65 -3.86 11.79
N LYS A 240 12.53 -4.14 13.09
CA LYS A 240 12.79 -3.22 14.19
C LYS A 240 14.16 -2.55 14.10
N LYS A 241 15.13 -3.21 13.48
CA LYS A 241 16.49 -2.68 13.25
C LYS A 241 16.52 -1.44 12.36
N TYR A 242 15.48 -1.21 11.55
CA TYR A 242 15.46 -0.20 10.49
C TYR A 242 14.18 0.67 10.50
N LEU A 243 13.38 0.58 11.57
CA LEU A 243 12.24 1.47 11.75
C LEU A 243 12.72 2.89 12.02
N LEU A 244 12.19 3.85 11.25
CA LEU A 244 12.38 5.27 11.55
C LEU A 244 11.46 5.70 12.71
N PRO A 245 11.82 6.77 13.45
CA PRO A 245 10.95 7.32 14.48
C PRO A 245 9.53 7.58 13.96
N GLY A 246 8.53 7.05 14.67
CA GLY A 246 7.11 7.17 14.30
C GLY A 246 6.58 6.08 13.35
N GLN A 247 7.41 5.14 12.91
CA GLN A 247 6.95 3.94 12.20
C GLN A 247 6.63 2.81 13.17
N ASP A 248 5.56 2.07 12.86
CA ASP A 248 5.15 0.88 13.62
C ASP A 248 5.20 -0.35 12.69
N GLN A 249 5.98 -1.35 13.08
CA GLN A 249 6.10 -2.64 12.39
C GLN A 249 4.72 -3.28 12.11
N ASN A 250 3.76 -3.08 13.01
CA ASN A 250 2.43 -3.69 12.92
C ASN A 250 1.54 -3.04 11.86
N THR A 251 1.91 -1.85 11.36
CA THR A 251 1.07 -1.07 10.44
C THR A 251 1.81 -0.57 9.19
N LEU A 252 3.14 -0.71 9.13
CA LEU A 252 3.94 -0.19 8.01
C LEU A 252 3.57 -0.84 6.67
N VAL A 253 3.46 -2.17 6.62
CA VAL A 253 3.10 -2.89 5.38
C VAL A 253 1.68 -2.53 4.94
N LEU A 254 0.74 -2.52 5.88
CA LEU A 254 -0.65 -2.13 5.66
C LEU A 254 -0.75 -0.72 5.08
N SER A 255 -0.11 0.26 5.72
CA SER A 255 -0.13 1.66 5.27
C SER A 255 0.56 1.86 3.93
N THR A 256 1.60 1.07 3.62
CA THR A 256 2.30 1.06 2.33
C THR A 256 1.37 0.59 1.21
N LEU A 257 0.74 -0.57 1.38
CA LEU A 257 -0.15 -1.15 0.38
C LEU A 257 -1.38 -0.27 0.14
N LEU A 258 -1.98 0.27 1.20
CA LEU A 258 -3.07 1.25 1.09
C LEU A 258 -2.63 2.53 0.36
N GLY A 259 -1.38 2.97 0.58
CA GLY A 259 -0.78 4.11 -0.10
C GLY A 259 -0.65 3.91 -1.62
N PHE A 260 -0.39 2.67 -2.05
CA PHE A 260 -0.37 2.28 -3.47
C PHE A 260 -1.76 1.91 -4.03
N GLY A 261 -2.83 2.11 -3.25
CA GLY A 261 -4.20 1.88 -3.70
C GLY A 261 -4.66 0.44 -3.65
N ALA A 262 -3.97 -0.44 -2.91
CA ALA A 262 -4.42 -1.81 -2.69
C ALA A 262 -5.78 -1.86 -1.96
N GLU A 263 -6.56 -2.90 -2.21
CA GLU A 263 -7.76 -3.19 -1.43
C GLU A 263 -7.38 -3.42 0.04
N GLU A 264 -8.18 -2.88 0.95
CA GLU A 264 -7.91 -2.94 2.40
C GLU A 264 -7.85 -4.39 2.91
N LYS A 265 -8.69 -5.29 2.39
CA LYS A 265 -8.65 -6.72 2.73
C LYS A 265 -7.34 -7.39 2.31
N LEU A 266 -6.83 -7.06 1.12
CA LEU A 266 -5.56 -7.56 0.61
C LEU A 266 -4.41 -7.05 1.49
N ALA A 267 -4.39 -5.74 1.77
CA ALA A 267 -3.35 -5.12 2.59
C ALA A 267 -3.31 -5.68 4.01
N ILE A 268 -4.48 -5.95 4.60
CA ILE A 268 -4.63 -6.63 5.89
C ILE A 268 -4.05 -8.04 5.84
N LYS A 269 -4.43 -8.85 4.84
CA LYS A 269 -3.97 -10.23 4.70
C LYS A 269 -2.44 -10.28 4.60
N VAL A 270 -1.86 -9.42 3.77
CA VAL A 270 -0.40 -9.33 3.59
C VAL A 270 0.31 -8.87 4.88
N GLN A 271 -0.19 -7.85 5.58
CA GLN A 271 0.39 -7.40 6.86
C GLN A 271 0.40 -8.52 7.91
N ARG A 272 -0.69 -9.31 7.99
CA ARG A 272 -0.78 -10.44 8.94
C ARG A 272 0.25 -11.52 8.61
N ILE A 273 0.42 -11.85 7.33
CA ILE A 273 1.44 -12.81 6.89
C ILE A 273 2.83 -12.29 7.24
N VAL A 274 3.17 -11.05 6.87
CA VAL A 274 4.51 -10.49 7.13
C VAL A 274 4.88 -10.53 8.61
N LEU A 275 3.96 -10.20 9.53
CA LEU A 275 4.23 -10.28 10.98
C LEU A 275 4.55 -11.71 11.46
N GLY A 276 4.05 -12.72 10.76
CA GLY A 276 4.30 -14.12 11.04
C GLY A 276 5.60 -14.68 10.45
N VAL A 277 6.28 -13.99 9.52
CA VAL A 277 7.42 -14.59 8.78
C VAL A 277 8.64 -14.82 9.67
N SER A 278 8.93 -13.89 10.60
CA SER A 278 10.18 -13.90 11.38
C SER A 278 10.38 -15.17 12.21
N TYR A 279 11.57 -15.77 12.10
CA TYR A 279 12.02 -16.90 12.92
C TYR A 279 11.86 -16.64 14.43
N SER A 280 12.25 -15.46 14.90
CA SER A 280 12.18 -15.10 16.32
C SER A 280 10.74 -14.97 16.82
N SER A 281 9.79 -14.62 15.95
CA SER A 281 8.37 -14.60 16.30
C SER A 281 7.82 -16.02 16.42
N GLU A 282 8.22 -16.92 15.52
CA GLU A 282 7.76 -18.32 15.53
C GLU A 282 8.22 -19.09 16.77
N ILE A 283 9.50 -18.98 17.14
CA ILE A 283 10.03 -19.71 18.31
C ILE A 283 9.37 -19.26 19.62
N LYS A 284 8.89 -18.01 19.70
CA LYS A 284 8.23 -17.48 20.90
C LYS A 284 6.82 -18.04 21.10
N ASP A 285 6.11 -18.32 20.01
CA ASP A 285 4.72 -18.80 20.06
C ASP A 285 4.38 -19.66 18.84
N LEU A 286 4.74 -20.94 18.93
CA LEU A 286 4.49 -21.92 17.86
C LEU A 286 3.00 -22.17 17.63
N ALA A 287 2.17 -22.08 18.68
CA ALA A 287 0.73 -22.32 18.58
C ALA A 287 0.04 -21.20 17.79
N SER A 288 0.38 -19.95 18.09
CA SER A 288 -0.12 -18.79 17.35
C SER A 288 0.26 -18.83 15.88
N VAL A 289 1.51 -19.17 15.55
CA VAL A 289 1.96 -19.28 14.15
C VAL A 289 1.22 -20.39 13.41
N ARG A 290 0.96 -21.53 14.05
CA ARG A 290 0.14 -22.60 13.44
C ARG A 290 -1.27 -22.13 13.10
N GLY A 291 -1.96 -21.49 14.05
CA GLY A 291 -3.29 -20.90 13.80
C GLY A 291 -3.27 -19.82 12.71
N LEU A 292 -2.17 -19.06 12.61
CA LEU A 292 -1.99 -18.07 11.55
C LEU A 292 -1.79 -18.70 10.18
N ILE A 293 -1.06 -19.82 10.09
CA ILE A 293 -0.87 -20.59 8.84
C ILE A 293 -2.20 -21.22 8.40
N GLU A 294 -2.98 -21.77 9.32
CA GLU A 294 -4.32 -22.32 8.99
C GLU A 294 -5.23 -21.24 8.38
N LYS A 295 -5.15 -20.02 8.91
CA LYS A 295 -5.91 -18.88 8.39
C LYS A 295 -5.32 -18.29 7.09
N TYR A 296 -4.00 -18.33 6.94
CA TYR A 296 -3.24 -17.73 5.86
C TYR A 296 -2.16 -18.71 5.35
N PRO A 297 -2.52 -19.67 4.49
CA PRO A 297 -1.61 -20.72 4.04
C PRO A 297 -0.39 -20.18 3.26
N GLU A 298 -0.49 -18.98 2.70
CA GLU A 298 0.65 -18.31 2.05
C GLU A 298 1.82 -18.06 3.03
N LEU A 299 1.55 -17.94 4.33
CA LEU A 299 2.58 -17.76 5.35
C LEU A 299 3.57 -18.93 5.37
N ALA A 300 3.08 -20.17 5.25
CA ALA A 300 3.94 -21.35 5.21
C ALA A 300 4.93 -21.28 4.04
N VAL A 301 4.46 -20.84 2.88
CA VAL A 301 5.30 -20.72 1.67
C VAL A 301 6.34 -19.62 1.82
N VAL A 302 5.95 -18.45 2.34
CA VAL A 302 6.88 -17.32 2.52
C VAL A 302 7.93 -17.63 3.58
N GLN A 303 7.56 -18.29 4.68
CA GLN A 303 8.51 -18.73 5.70
C GLN A 303 9.51 -19.77 5.18
N ASP A 304 9.04 -20.74 4.39
CA ASP A 304 9.94 -21.73 3.78
C ASP A 304 10.89 -21.06 2.79
N ALA A 305 10.40 -20.15 1.96
CA ALA A 305 11.21 -19.42 0.99
C ALA A 305 12.32 -18.58 1.64
N ASP A 306 11.99 -17.83 2.71
CA ASP A 306 12.96 -17.05 3.48
C ASP A 306 14.04 -17.95 4.11
N ARG A 307 13.62 -19.04 4.76
CA ARG A 307 14.54 -20.00 5.39
C ARG A 307 15.43 -20.71 4.39
N LEU A 308 14.89 -21.06 3.22
CA LEU A 308 15.68 -21.66 2.15
C LEU A 308 16.81 -20.74 1.72
N ASP A 309 16.59 -19.41 1.65
CA ASP A 309 17.64 -18.44 1.32
C ASP A 309 18.68 -18.25 2.45
N ALA A 310 18.38 -18.70 3.66
CA ALA A 310 19.32 -18.68 4.80
C ALA A 310 20.22 -19.93 4.86
N ILE A 311 19.96 -20.97 4.06
CA ILE A 311 20.72 -22.23 4.05
C ILE A 311 21.31 -22.54 2.67
N GLY A 312 22.20 -23.54 2.61
CA GLY A 312 22.95 -23.90 1.41
C GLY A 312 24.03 -22.88 1.05
N ALA A 313 24.53 -22.92 -0.19
CA ALA A 313 25.67 -22.10 -0.61
C ALA A 313 25.45 -20.59 -0.43
N ILE A 314 24.26 -20.09 -0.75
CA ILE A 314 23.90 -18.69 -0.51
C ILE A 314 23.82 -18.39 0.99
N GLY A 315 23.24 -19.31 1.78
CA GLY A 315 23.20 -19.20 3.24
C GLY A 315 24.59 -19.05 3.87
N ILE A 316 25.56 -19.84 3.40
CA ILE A 316 26.98 -19.73 3.82
C ILE A 316 27.48 -18.30 3.57
N GLY A 317 27.39 -17.84 2.31
CA GLY A 317 27.87 -16.50 1.93
C GLY A 317 27.20 -15.38 2.73
N ARG A 318 25.88 -15.46 2.94
CA ARG A 318 25.13 -14.48 3.75
C ARG A 318 25.56 -14.49 5.21
N THR A 319 25.80 -15.66 5.79
CA THR A 319 26.15 -15.80 7.21
C THR A 319 27.52 -15.21 7.50
N PHE A 320 28.53 -15.46 6.65
CA PHE A 320 29.84 -14.80 6.75
C PHE A 320 29.77 -13.29 6.50
N THR A 321 28.98 -12.85 5.52
CA THR A 321 28.78 -11.41 5.25
C THR A 321 28.16 -10.69 6.46
N PHE A 322 27.14 -11.29 7.07
CA PHE A 322 26.49 -10.76 8.26
C PHE A 322 27.43 -10.78 9.48
N GLY A 323 28.16 -11.88 9.69
CA GLY A 323 29.17 -11.99 10.75
C GLY A 323 30.23 -10.90 10.66
N GLY A 324 30.76 -10.65 9.46
CA GLY A 324 31.70 -9.56 9.20
C GLY A 324 31.09 -8.18 9.47
N ALA A 325 29.89 -7.91 8.97
CA ALA A 325 29.20 -6.63 9.17
C ALA A 325 28.82 -6.34 10.64
N LYS A 326 28.53 -7.39 11.43
CA LYS A 326 28.20 -7.29 12.86
C LYS A 326 29.41 -7.34 13.78
N GLY A 327 30.62 -7.44 13.22
CA GLY A 327 31.86 -7.45 14.00
C GLY A 327 32.02 -8.72 14.83
N ALA A 328 31.62 -9.88 14.29
CA ALA A 328 31.96 -11.18 14.88
C ALA A 328 33.46 -11.20 15.18
N ARG A 329 33.84 -11.66 16.37
CA ARG A 329 35.24 -11.55 16.84
C ARG A 329 36.17 -12.43 16.02
N ASN A 330 35.65 -13.51 15.47
CA ASN A 330 36.32 -14.41 14.56
C ASN A 330 35.31 -15.18 13.69
N MET A 331 35.82 -15.83 12.65
CA MET A 331 35.01 -16.65 11.75
C MET A 331 34.43 -17.91 12.41
N GLY A 332 35.03 -18.40 13.50
CA GLY A 332 34.52 -19.56 14.26
C GLY A 332 33.14 -19.29 14.89
N GLU A 333 32.88 -18.08 15.38
CA GLU A 333 31.55 -17.68 15.86
C GLU A 333 30.47 -17.77 14.75
N THR A 334 30.87 -17.53 13.50
CA THR A 334 29.99 -17.65 12.33
C THR A 334 29.69 -19.10 12.01
N ILE A 335 30.67 -20.00 12.17
CA ILE A 335 30.47 -21.45 12.03
C ILE A 335 29.57 -22.00 13.13
N GLN A 336 29.73 -21.56 14.38
CA GLN A 336 28.85 -21.98 15.49
C GLN A 336 27.38 -21.63 15.20
N HIS A 337 27.12 -20.53 14.48
CA HIS A 337 25.77 -20.16 14.05
C HIS A 337 25.11 -21.21 13.13
N PHE A 338 25.90 -22.02 12.43
CA PHE A 338 25.37 -23.08 11.56
C PHE A 338 24.64 -24.12 12.41
N GLU A 339 25.28 -24.59 13.48
CA GLU A 339 24.72 -25.57 14.43
C GLU A 339 23.56 -24.96 15.24
N ASP A 340 23.77 -23.73 15.74
CA ASP A 340 22.84 -23.09 16.64
C ASP A 340 21.48 -22.83 15.98
N LYS A 341 21.51 -22.54 14.67
CA LYS A 341 20.33 -22.09 13.93
C LYS A 341 20.17 -22.75 12.56
N LEU A 342 21.14 -22.62 11.66
CA LEU A 342 20.92 -22.89 10.22
C LEU A 342 20.57 -24.36 9.94
N GLU A 343 21.27 -25.29 10.59
CA GLU A 343 21.01 -26.73 10.45
C GLU A 343 19.61 -27.12 10.95
N LYS A 344 19.07 -26.39 11.93
CA LYS A 344 17.72 -26.63 12.48
C LYS A 344 16.61 -26.15 11.55
N LEU A 345 16.90 -25.23 10.60
CA LEU A 345 15.87 -24.65 9.73
C LEU A 345 15.21 -25.68 8.82
N GLY A 346 15.95 -26.71 8.39
CA GLY A 346 15.40 -27.78 7.53
C GLY A 346 14.23 -28.52 8.20
N GLY A 347 14.34 -28.82 9.49
CA GLY A 347 13.29 -29.48 10.27
C GLY A 347 12.06 -28.59 10.53
N MET A 348 12.14 -27.29 10.27
CA MET A 348 11.07 -26.32 10.50
C MET A 348 10.35 -25.89 9.21
N MET A 349 10.66 -26.53 8.08
CA MET A 349 9.96 -26.28 6.81
C MET A 349 8.53 -26.83 6.88
N LYS A 350 7.58 -26.11 6.30
CA LYS A 350 6.14 -26.41 6.37
C LYS A 350 5.65 -27.18 5.17
N THR A 351 6.13 -26.82 3.98
CA THR A 351 5.69 -27.35 2.71
C THR A 351 6.54 -28.56 2.29
N ALA A 352 5.96 -29.50 1.54
CA ALA A 352 6.72 -30.64 1.03
C ALA A 352 7.85 -30.22 0.07
N PRO A 353 7.65 -29.29 -0.89
CA PRO A 353 8.74 -28.74 -1.70
C PRO A 353 9.81 -28.06 -0.86
N GLY A 354 9.41 -27.27 0.16
CA GLY A 354 10.32 -26.61 1.08
C GLY A 354 11.23 -27.59 1.81
N LYS A 355 10.65 -28.66 2.37
CA LYS A 355 11.40 -29.75 3.05
C LYS A 355 12.42 -30.40 2.11
N ARG A 356 12.01 -30.79 0.90
CA ARG A 356 12.91 -31.42 -0.09
C ARG A 356 14.11 -30.53 -0.43
N MET A 357 13.85 -29.25 -0.74
CA MET A 357 14.92 -28.29 -1.07
C MET A 357 15.81 -27.99 0.14
N ALA A 358 15.24 -28.00 1.35
CA ALA A 358 15.98 -27.75 2.56
C ALA A 358 16.94 -28.88 2.91
N GLU A 359 16.52 -30.13 2.74
CA GLU A 359 17.38 -31.33 2.88
C GLU A 359 18.69 -31.14 2.10
N GLU A 360 18.57 -30.87 0.79
CA GLU A 360 19.71 -30.69 -0.11
C GLU A 360 20.59 -29.49 0.29
N ARG A 361 19.99 -28.39 0.77
CA ARG A 361 20.73 -27.20 1.20
C ARG A 361 21.41 -27.38 2.56
N THR A 362 20.80 -28.12 3.47
CA THR A 362 21.40 -28.46 4.77
C THR A 362 22.61 -29.37 4.58
N GLN A 363 22.54 -30.35 3.67
CA GLN A 363 23.71 -31.19 3.35
C GLN A 363 24.91 -30.37 2.87
N ARG A 364 24.68 -29.29 2.09
CA ARG A 364 25.75 -28.37 1.68
C ARG A 364 26.38 -27.63 2.87
N LEU A 365 25.59 -27.26 3.88
CA LEU A 365 26.10 -26.63 5.11
C LEU A 365 27.00 -27.58 5.88
N ILE A 366 26.53 -28.82 6.08
CA ILE A 366 27.28 -29.87 6.78
C ILE A 366 28.60 -30.15 6.06
N MET A 367 28.56 -30.31 4.73
CA MET A 367 29.76 -30.56 3.93
C MET A 367 30.78 -29.41 4.03
N PHE A 368 30.32 -28.16 3.93
CA PHE A 368 31.20 -26.99 4.09
C PHE A 368 31.83 -26.93 5.48
N LYS A 369 31.06 -27.22 6.54
CA LYS A 369 31.55 -27.26 7.91
C LYS A 369 32.62 -28.35 8.08
N ASN A 370 32.45 -29.52 7.47
CA ASN A 370 33.45 -30.58 7.52
C ASN A 370 34.77 -30.14 6.88
N TRP A 371 34.72 -29.49 5.71
CA TRP A 371 35.91 -28.91 5.08
C TRP A 371 36.57 -27.84 5.96
N TRP A 372 35.76 -26.94 6.55
CA TRP A 372 36.26 -25.94 7.49
C TRP A 372 37.01 -26.58 8.67
N GLU A 373 36.46 -27.63 9.28
CA GLU A 373 37.11 -28.31 10.40
C GLU A 373 38.38 -29.05 10.00
N GLU A 374 38.40 -29.67 8.82
CA GLU A 374 39.58 -30.34 8.24
C GLU A 374 40.71 -29.32 8.01
N GLU A 375 40.43 -28.23 7.30
CA GLU A 375 41.40 -27.17 7.00
C GLU A 375 41.95 -26.50 8.27
N GLN A 376 41.09 -26.27 9.28
CA GLN A 376 41.53 -25.74 10.58
C GLN A 376 42.44 -26.72 11.33
N LYS A 377 42.13 -28.02 11.33
CA LYS A 377 42.98 -29.04 11.98
C LYS A 377 44.34 -29.12 11.31
N ASP A 378 44.38 -29.08 9.98
CA ASP A 378 45.62 -29.11 9.20
C ASP A 378 46.48 -27.87 9.44
N ALA A 379 45.85 -26.68 9.51
CA ALA A 379 46.55 -25.42 9.76
C ALA A 379 47.06 -25.26 11.20
N GLU A 380 46.36 -25.83 12.19
CA GLU A 380 46.71 -25.73 13.62
C GLU A 380 47.95 -26.57 14.01
N GLY A 381 48.29 -27.61 13.24
CA GLY A 381 49.54 -28.37 13.37
C GLY A 381 49.97 -28.68 14.82
N LEU A 382 51.18 -28.21 15.20
CA LEU A 382 51.80 -28.42 16.52
C LEU A 382 51.30 -27.44 17.62
N LEU A 383 50.40 -26.51 17.32
CA LEU A 383 49.98 -25.45 18.25
C LEU A 383 48.79 -25.85 19.16
N ARG A 384 48.21 -27.05 19.00
CA ARG A 384 47.25 -27.58 19.97
C ARG A 384 47.97 -28.12 21.21
N PRO A 385 47.61 -27.68 22.43
CA PRO A 385 47.97 -28.42 23.61
C PRO A 385 47.34 -29.82 23.51
N GLN A 386 48.18 -30.86 23.56
CA GLN A 386 47.73 -32.24 23.69
C GLN A 386 46.84 -32.31 24.93
N SER A 387 45.51 -32.40 24.74
CA SER A 387 44.61 -32.68 25.84
C SER A 387 44.94 -34.08 26.33
N SER A 388 45.68 -34.14 27.44
CA SER A 388 45.98 -35.36 28.19
C SER A 388 44.68 -36.09 28.50
N SER A 389 44.66 -37.37 28.10
CA SER A 389 43.54 -38.31 28.13
C SER A 389 42.89 -38.50 29.49
#